data_AF-A0A9D8WS34-F1
#
_entry.id   AF-A0A9D8WS34-F1
#
_cell.length_a   1.000
_cell.length_b   1.000
_cell.length_c   1.000
_cell.angle_alpha   90.00
_cell.angle_beta   90.00
_cell.angle_gamma   90.00
#
_symmetry.space_group_name_H-M   'P 1'
#
loop_
_entity.id
_entity.type
_entity.pdbx_description
1 polymer ?
#
loop_
_entity_poly.entity_id
_entity_poly.type
_entity_poly.pdbx_seq_one_letter_code
_entity_poly.pdbx_strand_id
1 'polypeptide(L)'
;MTERPEQLNNQAIHFANNGNYNDAISCFKRAIVLDSENYLLWYNLGITYRDMGDLNNAHDSFVKAIKIAPNNEDAIEALATCCLQLKHLDEAEHFSLIGLDTNEMNPHFWNLMGVINFQRENYKEAANFFEQALFLNPYFENSLINLRDTYEELGNTNGVQECQKKLDEIK
;
A
#
# COMPACT_ATOMS: atom_id res chain seq x y z
N MET A 1 13.93 -32.34 12.38
CA MET A 1 14.70 -31.35 11.59
C MET A 1 14.56 -30.00 12.28
N THR A 2 15.67 -29.28 12.39
CA THR A 2 15.77 -27.82 12.59
C THR A 2 14.75 -26.96 11.86
N GLU A 3 13.69 -26.41 12.46
CA GLU A 3 12.95 -25.38 11.72
C GLU A 3 13.82 -24.13 11.54
N ARG A 4 13.78 -23.51 10.36
CA ARG A 4 14.52 -22.26 10.07
C ARG A 4 13.54 -21.16 9.65
N PRO A 5 13.71 -19.92 10.14
CA PRO A 5 12.83 -18.80 9.78
C PRO A 5 12.67 -18.64 8.27
N GLU A 6 13.77 -18.68 7.52
CA GLU A 6 13.77 -18.55 6.06
C GLU A 6 12.98 -19.65 5.34
N GLN A 7 13.07 -20.89 5.83
CA GLN A 7 12.34 -22.02 5.26
C GLN A 7 10.84 -21.87 5.51
N LEU A 8 10.46 -21.48 6.73
CA LEU A 8 9.08 -21.20 7.10
C LEU A 8 8.51 -20.01 6.32
N ASN A 9 9.31 -18.95 6.10
CA ASN A 9 8.92 -17.81 5.27
C ASN A 9 8.61 -18.23 3.83
N ASN A 10 9.50 -18.99 3.20
CA ASN A 10 9.29 -19.44 1.82
C ASN A 10 8.08 -20.37 1.69
N GLN A 11 7.88 -21.26 2.66
CA GLN A 11 6.69 -22.11 2.73
C GLN A 11 5.41 -21.28 2.91
N ALA A 12 5.45 -20.27 3.78
CA ALA A 12 4.31 -19.40 4.03
C ALA A 12 3.91 -18.60 2.78
N ILE A 13 4.89 -18.01 2.08
CA ILE A 13 4.66 -17.31 0.80
C ILE A 13 4.04 -18.26 -0.22
N HIS A 14 4.53 -19.50 -0.32
CA HIS A 14 3.94 -20.49 -1.23
C HIS A 14 2.47 -20.80 -0.89
N PHE A 15 2.15 -20.97 0.39
CA PHE A 15 0.75 -21.15 0.80
C PHE A 15 -0.12 -19.92 0.50
N ALA A 16 0.37 -18.72 0.79
CA ALA A 16 -0.36 -17.47 0.53
C ALA A 16 -0.67 -17.30 -0.97
N ASN A 17 0.31 -17.55 -1.85
CA ASN A 17 0.13 -17.48 -3.30
C ASN A 17 -0.89 -18.50 -3.84
N ASN A 18 -1.11 -19.60 -3.12
CA ASN A 18 -2.12 -20.60 -3.46
C ASN A 18 -3.48 -20.33 -2.78
N GLY A 19 -3.64 -19.21 -2.07
CA GLY A 19 -4.86 -18.87 -1.31
C GLY A 19 -5.02 -19.63 0.01
N ASN A 20 -4.03 -20.42 0.42
CA ASN A 20 -4.05 -21.17 1.68
C ASN A 20 -3.60 -20.29 2.85
N TYR A 21 -4.36 -19.22 3.12
CA TYR A 21 -3.97 -18.16 4.05
C TYR A 21 -3.74 -18.65 5.49
N ASN A 22 -4.56 -19.56 6.00
CA ASN A 22 -4.40 -20.09 7.36
C ASN A 22 -3.07 -20.84 7.55
N ASP A 23 -2.65 -21.63 6.57
CA ASP A 23 -1.38 -22.36 6.61
C ASP A 23 -0.20 -21.39 6.48
N ALA A 24 -0.32 -20.36 5.63
CA ALA A 24 0.65 -19.29 5.53
C ALA A 24 0.84 -18.55 6.87
N ILE A 25 -0.26 -18.12 7.50
CA ILE A 25 -0.25 -17.46 8.81
C ILE A 25 0.41 -18.34 9.88
N SER A 26 0.10 -19.64 9.90
CA SER A 26 0.72 -20.58 10.83
C SER A 26 2.24 -20.65 10.64
N CYS A 27 2.70 -20.72 9.40
CA CYS A 27 4.13 -20.74 9.07
C CYS A 27 4.82 -19.41 9.45
N PHE A 28 4.22 -18.27 9.14
CA PHE A 28 4.76 -16.95 9.53
C PHE A 28 4.85 -16.79 11.04
N LYS A 29 3.80 -17.16 11.80
CA LYS A 29 3.82 -17.09 13.27
C LYS A 29 4.95 -17.92 13.87
N ARG A 30 5.21 -19.11 13.31
CA ARG A 30 6.34 -19.96 13.72
C ARG A 30 7.68 -19.34 13.35
N ALA A 31 7.80 -18.74 12.16
CA ALA A 31 9.01 -18.04 11.74
C ALA A 31 9.32 -16.85 12.68
N ILE A 32 8.29 -16.08 13.06
CA ILE A 32 8.39 -14.94 13.97
C ILE A 32 8.82 -15.36 15.38
N VAL A 33 8.38 -16.52 15.87
CA VAL A 33 8.85 -17.07 17.16
C VAL A 33 10.36 -17.35 17.12
N LEU A 34 10.90 -17.72 15.96
CA LEU A 34 12.33 -17.99 15.78
C LEU A 34 13.16 -16.73 15.50
N ASP A 35 12.55 -15.71 14.89
CA ASP A 35 13.22 -14.47 14.47
C ASP A 35 12.26 -13.27 14.52
N SER A 36 12.00 -12.74 15.72
CA SER A 36 10.98 -11.71 15.92
C SER A 36 11.38 -10.32 15.41
N GLU A 37 12.68 -10.09 15.19
CA GLU A 37 13.24 -8.81 14.75
C GLU A 37 13.42 -8.73 13.22
N ASN A 38 12.85 -9.69 12.49
CA ASN A 38 12.85 -9.68 11.03
C ASN A 38 11.58 -9.05 10.51
N TYR A 39 11.69 -7.78 10.07
CA TYR A 39 10.55 -7.01 9.58
C TYR A 39 9.83 -7.69 8.40
N LEU A 40 10.54 -8.44 7.55
CA LEU A 40 9.96 -9.11 6.39
C LEU A 40 8.93 -10.17 6.80
N LEU A 41 9.12 -10.84 7.94
CA LEU A 41 8.16 -11.83 8.42
C LEU A 41 6.85 -11.17 8.85
N TRP A 42 6.95 -10.02 9.53
CA TRP A 42 5.79 -9.23 9.92
C TRP A 42 5.11 -8.58 8.72
N TYR A 43 5.88 -8.06 7.78
CA TYR A 43 5.38 -7.49 6.52
C TYR A 43 4.60 -8.54 5.71
N ASN A 44 5.20 -9.71 5.46
CA ASN A 44 4.55 -10.78 4.70
C ASN A 44 3.33 -11.36 5.42
N LEU A 45 3.35 -11.43 6.76
CA LEU A 45 2.19 -11.79 7.55
C LEU A 45 1.06 -10.75 7.37
N GLY A 46 1.39 -9.46 7.37
CA GLY A 46 0.45 -8.38 7.12
C GLY A 46 -0.19 -8.46 5.74
N ILE A 47 0.61 -8.70 4.70
CA ILE A 47 0.11 -8.94 3.33
C ILE A 47 -0.86 -10.13 3.31
N THR A 48 -0.50 -11.23 3.97
CA THR A 48 -1.35 -12.43 4.03
C THR A 48 -2.68 -12.16 4.72
N TYR A 49 -2.69 -11.43 5.84
CA TYR A 49 -3.94 -11.05 6.51
C TYR A 49 -4.79 -10.12 5.64
N ARG A 50 -4.17 -9.14 4.97
CA ARG A 50 -4.86 -8.21 4.07
C ARG A 50 -5.53 -8.96 2.92
N ASP A 51 -4.82 -9.88 2.28
CA ASP A 51 -5.33 -10.66 1.16
C ASP A 51 -6.44 -11.65 1.60
N MET A 52 -6.41 -12.08 2.86
CA MET A 52 -7.51 -12.83 3.50
C MET A 52 -8.71 -11.95 3.90
N GLY A 53 -8.56 -10.62 3.85
CA GLY A 53 -9.59 -9.64 4.24
C GLY A 53 -9.59 -9.28 5.74
N ASP A 54 -8.64 -9.79 6.52
CA ASP A 54 -8.48 -9.47 7.95
C ASP A 54 -7.61 -8.22 8.13
N LEU A 55 -8.20 -7.07 7.83
CA LEU A 55 -7.48 -5.80 7.80
C LEU A 55 -6.94 -5.36 9.17
N ASN A 56 -7.58 -5.75 10.28
CA ASN A 56 -7.10 -5.40 11.62
C ASN A 56 -5.79 -6.12 11.94
N ASN A 57 -5.72 -7.44 11.70
CA ASN A 57 -4.47 -8.18 11.90
C ASN A 57 -3.39 -7.78 10.88
N ALA A 58 -3.79 -7.34 9.68
CA ALA A 58 -2.87 -6.78 8.70
C ALA A 58 -2.22 -5.49 9.22
N HIS A 59 -3.01 -4.54 9.70
CA HIS A 59 -2.56 -3.29 10.32
C HIS A 59 -1.56 -3.56 11.45
N ASP A 60 -1.94 -4.40 12.42
CA ASP A 60 -1.07 -4.76 13.55
C ASP A 60 0.27 -5.33 13.09
N SER A 61 0.26 -6.18 12.07
CA SER A 61 1.47 -6.80 11.53
C SER A 61 2.36 -5.78 10.81
N PHE A 62 1.79 -4.86 10.02
CA PHE A 62 2.55 -3.79 9.38
C PHE A 62 3.12 -2.79 10.40
N VAL A 63 2.39 -2.46 11.47
CA VAL A 63 2.91 -1.64 12.58
C VAL A 63 4.14 -2.30 13.21
N LYS A 64 4.14 -3.62 13.40
CA LYS A 64 5.33 -4.34 13.87
C LYS A 64 6.49 -4.27 12.89
N ALA A 65 6.22 -4.41 11.59
CA ALA A 65 7.24 -4.30 10.55
C ALA A 65 7.91 -2.92 10.55
N ILE A 66 7.12 -1.84 10.59
CA ILE A 66 7.63 -0.46 10.64
C ILE A 66 8.40 -0.20 11.94
N LYS A 67 7.95 -0.73 13.09
CA LYS A 67 8.69 -0.58 14.34
C LYS A 67 10.12 -1.13 14.25
N ILE A 68 10.32 -2.21 13.50
CA ILE A 68 11.63 -2.85 13.29
C ILE A 68 12.42 -2.11 12.20
N ALA A 69 11.77 -1.73 11.10
CA ALA A 69 12.37 -1.04 9.96
C ALA A 69 11.61 0.27 9.65
N PRO A 70 11.86 1.36 10.40
CA PRO A 70 11.02 2.57 10.37
C PRO A 70 11.07 3.36 9.07
N ASN A 71 12.07 3.12 8.22
CA ASN A 71 12.25 3.80 6.94
C ASN A 71 12.02 2.86 5.74
N ASN A 72 11.42 1.69 5.96
CA ASN A 72 11.12 0.77 4.86
C ASN A 72 9.85 1.25 4.13
N GLU A 73 10.03 1.76 2.91
CA GLU A 73 8.95 2.35 2.11
C GLU A 73 7.79 1.37 1.86
N ASP A 74 8.09 0.10 1.54
CA ASP A 74 7.07 -0.92 1.27
C ASP A 74 6.16 -1.16 2.48
N ALA A 75 6.75 -1.25 3.69
CA ALA A 75 5.99 -1.44 4.92
C ALA A 75 5.16 -0.20 5.28
N ILE A 76 5.70 1.00 5.07
CA ILE A 76 4.97 2.27 5.28
C ILE A 76 3.79 2.37 4.31
N GLU A 77 4.01 2.13 3.01
CA GLU A 77 2.97 2.15 1.98
C GLU A 77 1.88 1.12 2.28
N ALA A 78 2.27 -0.10 2.66
CA ALA A 78 1.32 -1.16 3.00
C ALA A 78 0.45 -0.81 4.20
N LEU A 79 1.02 -0.17 5.24
CA LEU A 79 0.24 0.31 6.38
C LEU A 79 -0.70 1.45 5.99
N ALA A 80 -0.21 2.46 5.27
CA ALA A 80 -1.03 3.59 4.82
C ALA A 80 -2.21 3.11 3.95
N THR A 81 -1.97 2.18 3.03
CA THR A 81 -3.00 1.53 2.21
C THR A 81 -3.99 0.73 3.05
N CYS A 82 -3.51 -0.01 4.06
CA CYS A 82 -4.36 -0.75 4.97
C CYS A 82 -5.29 0.18 5.78
N CYS A 83 -4.76 1.32 6.25
CA CYS A 83 -5.55 2.36 6.92
C CYS A 83 -6.65 2.93 6.02
N LEU A 84 -6.37 3.15 4.72
CA LEU A 84 -7.40 3.55 3.75
C LEU A 84 -8.51 2.50 3.61
N GLN A 85 -8.15 1.22 3.54
CA GLN A 85 -9.13 0.12 3.45
C GLN A 85 -9.98 0.01 4.73
N LEU A 86 -9.40 0.32 5.89
CA LEU A 86 -10.10 0.44 7.18
C LEU A 86 -10.90 1.75 7.32
N LYS A 87 -10.80 2.68 6.37
CA LYS A 87 -11.37 4.03 6.42
C LYS A 87 -10.81 4.91 7.55
N HIS A 88 -9.61 4.60 8.03
CA HIS A 88 -8.88 5.40 9.01
C HIS A 88 -8.05 6.47 8.28
N LEU A 89 -8.73 7.52 7.78
CA LEU A 89 -8.10 8.52 6.89
C LEU A 89 -6.95 9.28 7.55
N ASP A 90 -7.09 9.62 8.83
CA ASP A 90 -6.06 10.39 9.54
C ASP A 90 -4.78 9.57 9.78
N GLU A 91 -4.92 8.27 10.05
CA GLU A 91 -3.76 7.36 10.13
C GLU A 91 -3.14 7.15 8.74
N ALA A 92 -3.96 6.97 7.70
CA ALA A 92 -3.46 6.85 6.33
C ALA A 92 -2.65 8.08 5.90
N GLU A 93 -3.14 9.28 6.22
CA GLU A 93 -2.43 10.54 5.97
C GLU A 93 -1.12 10.62 6.76
N HIS A 94 -1.16 10.29 8.05
CA HIS A 94 0.03 10.28 8.89
C HIS A 94 1.15 9.39 8.30
N PHE A 95 0.83 8.16 7.92
CA PHE A 95 1.83 7.25 7.35
C PHE A 95 2.22 7.60 5.92
N SER A 96 1.32 8.20 5.13
CA SER A 96 1.68 8.71 3.80
C SER A 96 2.67 9.87 3.88
N LEU A 97 2.51 10.77 4.88
CA LEU A 97 3.46 11.85 5.15
C LEU A 97 4.83 11.31 5.60
N ILE A 98 4.86 10.30 6.48
CA ILE A 98 6.12 9.62 6.85
C ILE A 98 6.79 9.02 5.61
N GLY A 99 6.01 8.44 4.70
CA GLY A 99 6.51 7.90 3.44
C GLY A 99 7.15 8.97 2.55
N LEU A 100 6.50 10.13 2.41
CA LEU A 100 7.05 11.28 1.68
C LEU A 100 8.32 11.84 2.34
N ASP A 101 8.35 11.94 3.66
CA ASP A 101 9.55 12.35 4.40
C ASP A 101 10.71 11.36 4.22
N THR A 102 10.40 10.08 4.01
CA THR A 102 11.39 9.02 3.76
C THR A 102 11.89 9.05 2.32
N ASN A 103 10.99 9.17 1.35
CA ASN A 103 11.30 9.23 -0.07
C ASN A 103 10.21 9.99 -0.86
N GLU A 104 10.44 11.28 -1.07
CA GLU A 104 9.55 12.14 -1.86
C GLU A 104 9.45 11.76 -3.35
N MET A 105 10.40 10.95 -3.85
CA MET A 105 10.45 10.49 -5.24
C MET A 105 9.61 9.23 -5.48
N ASN A 106 8.99 8.67 -4.44
CA ASN A 106 8.09 7.53 -4.59
C ASN A 106 6.66 8.00 -4.95
N PRO A 107 6.16 7.70 -6.16
CA PRO A 107 4.85 8.18 -6.61
C PRO A 107 3.67 7.57 -5.83
N HIS A 108 3.87 6.44 -5.13
CA HIS A 108 2.80 5.76 -4.40
C HIS A 108 2.29 6.61 -3.23
N PHE A 109 3.16 7.31 -2.50
CA PHE A 109 2.73 8.18 -1.39
C PHE A 109 1.95 9.40 -1.87
N TRP A 110 2.32 9.98 -3.01
CA TRP A 110 1.54 11.05 -3.65
C TRP A 110 0.16 10.56 -4.10
N ASN A 111 0.09 9.35 -4.68
CA ASN A 111 -1.20 8.74 -5.01
C ASN A 111 -2.07 8.51 -3.75
N LEU A 112 -1.48 8.02 -2.65
CA LEU A 112 -2.21 7.85 -1.39
C LEU A 112 -2.76 9.18 -0.85
N MET A 113 -1.95 10.26 -0.87
CA MET A 113 -2.42 11.60 -0.50
C MET A 113 -3.57 12.09 -1.38
N GLY A 114 -3.52 11.78 -2.68
CA GLY A 114 -4.62 12.04 -3.60
C GLY A 114 -5.90 11.29 -3.22
N VAL A 115 -5.80 9.98 -2.94
CA VAL A 115 -6.96 9.15 -2.52
C VAL A 115 -7.57 9.67 -1.21
N ILE A 116 -6.73 10.04 -0.24
CA ILE A 116 -7.20 10.60 1.04
C ILE A 116 -8.01 11.88 0.81
N ASN A 117 -7.50 12.80 -0.01
CA ASN A 117 -8.18 14.06 -0.30
C ASN A 117 -9.43 13.87 -1.14
N PHE A 118 -9.44 12.91 -2.07
CA PHE A 118 -10.64 12.54 -2.81
C PHE A 118 -11.74 12.03 -1.88
N GLN A 119 -11.42 11.16 -0.92
CA GLN A 119 -12.39 10.66 0.06
C GLN A 119 -12.90 11.74 1.03
N ARG A 120 -12.15 12.83 1.20
CA ARG A 120 -12.57 14.03 1.95
C ARG A 120 -13.31 15.06 1.08
N GLU A 121 -13.60 14.75 -0.19
CA GLU A 121 -14.22 15.65 -1.17
C GLU A 121 -13.37 16.91 -1.49
N ASN A 122 -12.08 16.89 -1.14
CA ASN A 122 -11.10 17.93 -1.48
C ASN A 122 -10.54 17.67 -2.88
N TYR A 123 -11.40 17.72 -3.90
CA TYR A 123 -11.05 17.24 -5.25
C TYR A 123 -9.92 18.03 -5.92
N LYS A 124 -9.78 19.32 -5.64
CA LYS A 124 -8.68 20.14 -6.20
C LYS A 124 -7.33 19.69 -5.66
N GLU A 125 -7.24 19.51 -4.35
CA GLU A 125 -6.05 19.01 -3.68
C GLU A 125 -5.74 17.57 -4.10
N ALA A 126 -6.77 16.73 -4.23
CA ALA A 126 -6.63 15.37 -4.75
C ALA A 126 -5.99 15.35 -6.15
N ALA A 127 -6.49 16.20 -7.07
CA ALA A 127 -5.93 16.33 -8.41
C ALA A 127 -4.45 16.73 -8.38
N ASN A 128 -4.09 17.74 -7.57
CA ASN A 128 -2.69 18.15 -7.42
C ASN A 128 -1.78 16.99 -6.97
N PHE A 129 -2.22 16.18 -6.01
CA PHE A 129 -1.44 15.04 -5.52
C PHE A 129 -1.30 13.92 -6.57
N PHE A 130 -2.38 13.60 -7.31
CA PHE A 130 -2.27 12.64 -8.40
C PHE A 130 -1.39 13.17 -9.54
N GLU A 131 -1.44 14.47 -9.85
CA GLU A 131 -0.54 15.11 -10.81
C GLU A 131 0.93 15.00 -10.37
N GLN A 132 1.24 15.14 -9.07
CA GLN A 132 2.60 14.89 -8.55
C GLN A 132 3.02 13.42 -8.73
N ALA A 133 2.14 12.47 -8.43
CA ALA A 133 2.41 11.06 -8.66
C ALA A 133 2.72 10.77 -10.14
N LEU A 134 1.98 11.40 -11.06
CA LEU A 134 2.16 11.26 -12.50
C LEU A 134 3.34 12.05 -13.07
N PHE A 135 3.78 13.11 -12.40
CA PHE A 135 5.03 13.77 -12.74
C PHE A 135 6.23 12.82 -12.52
N LEU A 136 6.21 12.06 -11.41
CA LEU A 136 7.25 11.09 -11.08
C LEU A 136 7.15 9.80 -11.91
N ASN A 137 5.92 9.32 -12.15
CA ASN A 137 5.65 8.16 -12.99
C ASN A 137 4.47 8.44 -13.95
N PRO A 138 4.75 8.90 -15.19
CA PRO A 138 3.73 9.30 -16.16
C PRO A 138 2.75 8.21 -16.61
N TYR A 139 3.06 6.94 -16.34
CA TYR A 139 2.25 5.77 -16.68
C TYR A 139 1.80 5.00 -15.42
N PHE A 140 1.74 5.68 -14.27
CA PHE A 140 1.19 5.07 -13.06
C PHE A 140 -0.34 4.91 -13.20
N GLU A 141 -0.76 3.73 -13.64
CA GLU A 141 -2.14 3.42 -14.00
C GLU A 141 -3.16 3.80 -12.91
N ASN A 142 -2.89 3.44 -11.65
CA ASN A 142 -3.77 3.78 -10.53
C ASN A 142 -3.97 5.30 -10.39
N SER A 143 -2.89 6.09 -10.45
CA SER A 143 -2.98 7.56 -10.39
C SER A 143 -3.69 8.16 -11.59
N LEU A 144 -3.55 7.58 -12.79
CA LEU A 144 -4.27 8.03 -13.98
C LEU A 144 -5.78 7.80 -13.84
N ILE A 145 -6.19 6.63 -13.34
CA ILE A 145 -7.60 6.32 -13.07
C ILE A 145 -8.12 7.30 -12.01
N ASN A 146 -7.41 7.46 -10.90
CA ASN A 146 -7.85 8.33 -9.82
C ASN A 146 -7.92 9.81 -10.25
N LEU A 147 -6.94 10.30 -11.02
CA LEU A 147 -6.96 11.68 -11.53
C LEU A 147 -8.09 11.88 -12.53
N ARG A 148 -8.35 10.91 -13.41
CA ARG A 148 -9.48 10.96 -14.35
C ARG A 148 -10.79 11.13 -13.59
N ASP A 149 -11.04 10.26 -12.61
CA ASP A 149 -12.29 10.27 -11.83
C ASP A 149 -12.38 11.57 -11.01
N THR A 150 -11.26 12.08 -10.49
CA THR A 150 -11.20 13.39 -9.81
C THR A 150 -11.52 14.55 -10.75
N TYR A 151 -11.05 14.50 -12.00
CA TYR A 151 -11.38 15.51 -13.00
C TYR A 151 -12.84 15.45 -13.44
N GLU A 152 -13.50 14.29 -13.39
CA GLU A 152 -14.95 14.19 -13.59
C GLU A 152 -15.71 14.96 -12.51
N GLU A 153 -15.36 14.76 -11.23
CA GLU A 153 -15.94 15.51 -10.11
C GLU A 153 -15.71 17.02 -10.22
N LEU A 154 -14.57 17.43 -10.77
CA LEU A 154 -14.23 18.84 -11.03
C LEU A 154 -14.86 19.41 -12.31
N GLY A 155 -15.50 18.60 -13.15
CA GLY A 155 -15.99 19.00 -14.47
C GLY A 155 -14.89 19.36 -15.47
N ASN A 156 -13.65 18.89 -15.26
CA ASN A 156 -12.52 19.13 -16.15
C ASN A 156 -12.48 18.10 -17.30
N THR A 157 -13.35 18.30 -18.29
CA THR A 157 -13.49 17.40 -19.45
C THR A 157 -12.18 17.20 -20.23
N ASN A 158 -11.33 18.23 -20.32
CA ASN A 158 -10.05 18.11 -21.02
C ASN A 158 -9.10 17.18 -20.25
N GLY A 159 -8.98 17.35 -18.94
CA GLY A 159 -8.16 16.50 -18.09
C GLY A 159 -8.60 15.03 -18.13
N VAL A 160 -9.92 14.77 -18.13
CA VAL A 160 -10.47 13.41 -18.30
C VAL A 160 -9.99 12.76 -19.59
N GLN A 161 -10.07 13.48 -20.72
CA GLN A 161 -9.63 12.98 -22.03
C GLN A 161 -8.13 12.72 -22.08
N GLU A 162 -7.31 13.58 -21.47
CA GLU A 162 -5.86 13.41 -21.39
C GLU A 162 -5.48 12.16 -20.58
N CYS A 163 -6.13 11.95 -19.43
CA CYS A 163 -5.91 10.76 -18.62
C CYS A 163 -6.32 9.49 -19.38
N GLN A 164 -7.49 9.50 -20.03
CA GLN A 164 -7.98 8.36 -20.81
C GLN A 164 -7.04 7.99 -21.96
N LYS A 165 -6.50 9.00 -22.67
CA LYS A 165 -5.52 8.77 -23.73
C LYS A 165 -4.27 8.06 -23.20
N LYS A 166 -3.72 8.52 -22.07
CA LYS A 166 -2.56 7.87 -21.43
C LYS A 166 -2.87 6.45 -20.97
N LEU A 167 -4.05 6.19 -20.43
CA LEU A 167 -4.49 4.84 -20.05
C LEU A 167 -4.54 3.90 -21.26
N ASP A 168 -4.98 4.39 -22.42
CA ASP A 168 -5.00 3.59 -23.64
C ASP A 168 -3.59 3.25 -24.18
N GLU A 169 -2.57 4.00 -23.78
CA GLU A 169 -1.16 3.76 -24.14
C GLU A 169 -0.49 2.67 -23.28
N ILE A 170 -1.09 2.27 -22.14
CA ILE A 170 -0.53 1.27 -21.21
C ILE A 170 -0.78 -0.19 -21.66
N LYS A 171 -1.60 -0.39 -22.70
CA LYS A 171 -2.03 -1.72 -23.20
C LYS A 171 -0.94 -2.57 -23.86
#